data_AF-A0A1T5EIJ9-F1
#
_entry.id   AF-A0A1T5EIJ9-F1
#
_cell.length_a   1.000
_cell.length_b   1.000
_cell.length_c   1.000
_cell.angle_alpha   90.00
_cell.angle_beta   90.00
_cell.angle_gamma   90.00
#
_symmetry.space_group_name_H-M   'P 1'
#
loop_
_entity.id
_entity.type
_entity.pdbx_description
1 polymer ?
#
loop_
_entity_poly.entity_id
_entity_poly.type
_entity_poly.pdbx_seq_one_letter_code
_entity_poly.pdbx_strand_id
1 'polypeptide(L)'
;AALKAVDLQLGDLWLKYFSLGGAAGEYEVEAYLQGLLSLPVLERDLLAMAANELIDDIPRSRAPYSSELQDENTPEQQNAPDSATASEQPQTEPRDQD
;
A
#
# COMPACT_ATOMS: atom_id res chain seq x y z
N ALA A 1 15.63 10.94 9.27
CA ALA A 1 14.65 11.32 10.30
C ALA A 1 13.30 10.75 9.89
N ALA A 2 12.53 10.19 10.83
CA ALA A 2 11.30 9.42 10.56
C ALA A 2 10.28 10.15 9.66
N LEU A 3 10.27 11.49 9.69
CA LEU A 3 9.46 12.37 8.84
C LEU A 3 9.70 12.25 7.32
N LYS A 4 10.82 11.67 6.87
CA LYS A 4 11.05 11.43 5.43
C LYS A 4 10.56 10.05 4.96
N ALA A 5 10.34 9.13 5.89
CA ALA A 5 9.89 7.77 5.56
C ALA A 5 8.36 7.68 5.42
N VAL A 6 7.67 8.71 5.91
CA VAL A 6 6.22 8.86 5.87
C VAL A 6 5.95 10.28 5.42
N ASP A 7 5.04 10.48 4.47
CA ASP A 7 4.60 11.81 4.02
C ASP A 7 3.74 12.52 5.09
N LEU A 8 4.32 12.68 6.29
CA LEU A 8 3.67 13.32 7.42
C LEU A 8 3.52 14.80 7.12
N GLN A 9 2.28 15.26 7.04
CA GLN A 9 2.00 16.68 6.86
C GLN A 9 2.40 17.43 8.13
N LEU A 10 3.08 18.56 7.96
CA LEU A 10 3.53 19.41 9.07
C LEU A 10 2.37 19.79 10.00
N GLY A 11 1.21 20.10 9.42
CA GLY A 11 0.01 20.46 10.17
C GLY A 11 -0.49 19.34 11.08
N ASP A 12 -0.48 18.08 10.62
CA ASP A 12 -0.90 16.93 11.43
C ASP A 12 0.06 16.69 12.59
N LEU A 13 1.36 16.79 12.32
CA LEU A 13 2.39 16.69 13.36
C LEU A 13 2.21 17.79 14.41
N TRP A 14 2.04 19.04 13.97
CA TRP A 14 1.86 20.17 14.87
C TRP A 14 0.58 20.06 15.70
N LEU A 15 -0.55 19.70 15.09
CA LEU A 15 -1.82 19.51 15.81
C LEU A 15 -1.72 18.42 16.88
N LYS A 16 -1.06 17.31 16.54
CA LYS A 16 -0.84 16.22 17.49
C LYS A 16 0.07 16.64 18.64
N TYR A 17 1.19 17.28 18.34
CA TYR A 17 2.11 17.85 19.33
C TYR A 17 1.43 18.88 20.24
N PHE A 18 0.63 19.77 19.68
CA PHE A 18 -0.15 20.76 20.44
C PHE A 18 -1.15 20.10 21.39
N SER A 19 -1.81 19.03 20.93
CA SER A 19 -2.73 18.23 21.75
C SER A 19 -2.04 17.52 22.92
N LEU A 20 -0.73 17.26 22.82
CA LEU A 20 0.10 16.72 23.90
C LEU A 20 0.59 17.79 24.89
N GLY A 21 0.21 19.06 24.70
CA GLY A 21 0.60 20.18 25.56
C GLY A 21 1.86 20.92 25.10
N GLY A 22 2.25 20.75 23.84
CA GLY A 22 3.36 21.48 23.23
C GLY A 22 3.17 23.00 23.25
N ALA A 23 4.20 23.74 23.65
CA ALA A 23 4.14 25.20 23.78
C ALA A 23 4.56 25.97 22.51
N ALA A 24 5.23 25.31 21.56
CA ALA A 24 5.73 25.94 20.34
C ALA A 24 4.63 26.12 19.29
N GLY A 25 4.66 27.24 18.57
CA GLY A 25 3.80 27.48 17.43
C GLY A 25 4.17 26.64 16.21
N GLU A 26 3.27 26.57 15.23
CA GLU A 26 3.48 25.80 13.98
C GLU A 26 4.75 26.24 13.25
N TYR A 27 4.98 27.55 13.13
CA TYR A 27 6.18 28.11 12.49
C TYR A 27 7.47 27.82 13.27
N GLU A 28 7.42 27.72 14.60
CA GLU A 28 8.59 27.36 15.40
C GLU A 28 8.93 25.89 15.23
N VAL A 29 7.92 25.02 15.15
CA VAL A 29 8.08 23.61 14.82
C VAL A 29 8.65 23.47 13.40
N GLU A 30 8.13 24.20 12.42
CA GLU A 30 8.68 24.21 11.05
C GLU A 30 10.16 24.63 11.04
N ALA A 31 10.48 25.74 11.69
CA ALA A 31 11.86 26.24 11.78
C ALA A 31 12.78 25.23 12.46
N TYR A 32 12.31 24.52 13.49
CA TYR A 32 13.06 23.45 14.14
C TYR A 32 13.32 22.27 13.19
N LEU A 33 12.31 21.85 12.42
CA LEU A 33 12.45 20.77 11.44
C LEU A 33 13.38 21.13 10.29
N GLN A 34 13.43 22.41 9.92
CA GLN A 34 14.39 22.96 8.94
C GLN A 34 15.79 23.19 9.53
N GLY A 35 15.98 23.00 10.85
CA GLY A 35 17.24 23.22 11.54
C GLY A 35 17.59 24.70 11.75
N LEU A 36 16.62 25.60 11.57
CA LEU A 36 16.75 27.05 11.75
C LEU A 36 16.53 27.48 13.20
N LEU A 37 15.87 26.65 14.00
CA LEU A 37 15.59 26.87 15.42
C LEU A 37 16.02 25.65 16.24
N SER A 38 16.41 25.87 17.50
CA SER A 38 16.58 24.79 18.49
C SER A 38 15.47 24.86 19.52
N LEU A 39 14.79 23.73 19.74
CA LEU A 39 13.76 23.60 20.76
C LEU A 39 14.32 23.02 22.07
N PRO A 40 13.70 23.34 23.23
CA PRO A 40 13.99 22.67 24.50
C PRO A 40 13.84 21.16 24.41
N VAL A 41 14.54 20.41 25.29
CA VAL A 41 14.50 18.94 25.31
C VAL A 41 13.06 18.40 25.35
N LEU A 42 12.25 18.93 26.27
CA LEU A 42 10.86 18.52 26.44
C LEU A 42 10.04 18.65 25.15
N GLU A 43 10.16 19.77 24.46
CA GLU A 43 9.42 20.03 23.22
C GLU A 43 9.84 19.07 22.09
N ARG A 44 11.13 18.72 22.03
CA ARG A 44 11.64 17.74 21.07
C ARG A 44 11.11 16.34 21.36
N ASP A 45 11.01 15.96 22.63
CA ASP A 45 10.46 14.67 23.06
C ASP A 45 8.96 14.59 22.76
N LEU A 46 8.21 15.68 22.97
CA LEU A 46 6.79 15.77 22.61
C LEU A 46 6.59 15.67 21.09
N LEU A 47 7.43 16.35 20.29
CA LEU A 47 7.40 16.22 18.82
C LEU A 47 7.71 14.79 18.37
N ALA A 48 8.68 14.13 19.01
CA ALA A 48 9.01 12.75 18.72
C ALA A 48 7.84 11.81 19.08
N MET A 49 7.18 12.02 20.21
CA MET A 49 5.99 11.28 20.62
C MET A 49 4.85 11.45 19.63
N ALA A 50 4.53 12.69 19.25
CA ALA A 50 3.52 13.00 18.25
C ALA A 50 3.80 12.31 16.91
N ALA A 51 5.05 12.37 16.44
CA ALA A 51 5.46 11.73 15.20
C ALA A 51 5.30 10.20 15.28
N ASN A 52 5.70 9.58 16.39
CA ASN A 52 5.58 8.14 16.56
C ASN A 52 4.12 7.68 16.55
N GLU A 53 3.22 8.40 17.23
CA GLU A 53 1.79 8.07 17.21
C GLU A 53 1.20 8.16 15.80
N LEU A 54 1.55 9.19 15.04
CA LEU A 54 1.11 9.31 13.64
C LEU A 54 1.67 8.21 12.74
N ILE A 55 2.87 7.71 13.02
CA ILE A 55 3.48 6.58 12.29
C ILE A 55 2.78 5.26 12.63
N ASP A 56 2.41 5.06 13.90
CA ASP A 56 1.73 3.85 14.34
C ASP A 56 0.29 3.74 13.82
N ASP A 57 -0.35 4.88 13.53
CA ASP A 57 -1.67 4.93 12.89
C ASP A 57 -1.64 4.50 11.41
N ILE A 58 -0.47 4.43 10.78
CA ILE A 58 -0.35 4.00 9.39
C ILE A 58 -0.37 2.47 9.32
N PRO A 59 -1.33 1.86 8.60
CA PRO A 59 -1.39 0.42 8.44
C PRO A 59 -0.10 -0.10 7.81
N ARG A 60 0.67 -0.90 8.56
CA ARG A 60 1.85 -1.56 8.02
C ARG A 60 1.39 -2.70 7.12
N SER A 61 1.75 -2.64 5.83
CA SER A 61 1.58 -3.79 4.94
C SER A 61 2.34 -4.98 5.51
N ARG A 62 1.64 -6.08 5.74
CA ARG A 62 2.27 -7.32 6.22
C ARG A 62 3.12 -7.90 5.10
N ALA A 63 4.32 -8.36 5.44
CA ALA A 63 5.12 -9.14 4.51
C ALA A 63 4.36 -10.43 4.12
N PRO A 64 4.22 -10.74 2.81
CA PRO A 64 3.54 -11.94 2.37
C PRO A 64 4.27 -13.19 2.84
N TYR A 65 3.53 -14.25 3.16
CA TYR A 65 4.13 -15.55 3.47
C TYR A 65 4.64 -16.24 2.21
N SER A 66 5.64 -17.11 2.36
CA SER A 66 6.16 -17.91 1.24
C SER A 66 5.08 -18.76 0.55
N SER A 67 4.01 -19.14 1.26
CA SER A 67 2.85 -19.81 0.68
C SER A 67 2.00 -18.90 -0.21
N GLU A 68 1.87 -17.62 0.15
CA GLU A 68 1.08 -16.62 -0.60
C GLU A 68 1.83 -16.16 -1.87
N LEU A 69 3.15 -16.31 -1.92
CA LEU A 69 3.98 -16.01 -3.09
C LEU A 69 3.96 -17.10 -4.18
N GLN A 70 3.46 -18.30 -3.86
CA GLN A 70 3.43 -19.44 -4.79
C GLN A 70 2.17 -19.45 -5.67
N ASP A 71 1.08 -18.81 -5.22
CA ASP A 71 -0.19 -18.76 -5.98
C ASP A 71 -0.13 -17.77 -7.17
N GLU A 72 0.74 -16.76 -7.12
CA GLU A 72 0.92 -15.71 -8.15
C GLU A 72 1.89 -16.10 -9.29
N ASN A 73 2.18 -17.39 -9.47
CA ASN A 73 3.10 -17.86 -10.53
C ASN A 73 2.59 -19.11 -11.24
N THR A 74 1.27 -19.23 -11.41
CA THR A 74 0.72 -20.20 -12.38
C THR A 74 0.73 -19.53 -13.75
N PRO A 75 1.70 -19.80 -14.64
CA PRO A 75 1.48 -19.55 -16.05
C PRO A 75 0.27 -20.38 -16.44
N GLU A 76 -0.81 -19.72 -16.86
CA GLU A 76 -1.91 -20.33 -17.60
C GLU A 76 -1.31 -20.96 -18.87
N GLN A 77 -0.84 -22.19 -18.74
CA GLN A 77 -0.40 -23.00 -19.84
C GLN A 77 -1.16 -24.31 -19.77
N GLN A 78 -1.94 -24.52 -20.83
CA GLN A 78 -2.53 -25.79 -21.28
C GLN A 78 -3.81 -26.24 -20.56
N ASN A 79 -4.94 -25.74 -21.06
CA ASN A 79 -6.05 -26.61 -21.44
C ASN A 79 -6.66 -26.13 -22.77
N ALA A 80 -5.93 -26.38 -23.86
CA ALA A 80 -6.57 -26.71 -25.12
C ALA A 80 -6.29 -28.19 -25.40
N PRO A 81 -7.33 -29.02 -25.55
CA PRO A 81 -7.33 -30.05 -26.56
C PRO A 81 -8.40 -29.68 -27.57
N ASP A 82 -8.01 -28.83 -28.52
CA ASP A 82 -8.63 -28.79 -29.83
C ASP A 82 -7.96 -29.89 -30.66
N SER A 83 -8.53 -31.10 -30.63
CA SER A 83 -8.42 -32.14 -31.68
C SER A 83 -8.98 -33.47 -31.19
N ALA A 84 -10.25 -33.72 -31.51
CA ALA A 84 -10.71 -35.06 -31.84
C ALA A 84 -11.70 -34.97 -33.01
N THR A 85 -11.16 -35.29 -34.19
CA THR A 85 -11.84 -35.91 -35.34
C THR A 85 -12.66 -34.99 -36.25
N ALA A 86 -11.97 -34.43 -37.24
CA ALA A 86 -12.51 -34.34 -38.60
C ALA A 86 -12.41 -35.72 -39.27
N SER A 87 -13.55 -36.25 -39.70
CA SER A 87 -13.80 -37.30 -40.71
C SER A 87 -15.24 -37.74 -40.49
N GLU A 88 -16.22 -37.66 -41.39
CA GLU A 88 -16.25 -37.49 -42.82
C GLU A 88 -17.72 -37.14 -43.15
N GLN A 89 -17.98 -36.09 -43.91
CA GLN A 89 -19.22 -36.03 -44.70
C GLN A 89 -18.97 -36.78 -46.01
N PRO A 90 -19.92 -37.62 -46.43
CA PRO A 90 -20.41 -37.43 -47.78
C PRO A 90 -21.93 -37.25 -47.79
N GLN A 91 -22.29 -36.22 -48.54
CA GLN A 91 -23.61 -35.84 -48.98
C GLN A 91 -24.11 -36.84 -50.05
N THR A 92 -25.27 -37.46 -49.84
CA THR A 92 -26.17 -37.91 -50.93
C THR A 92 -27.61 -38.01 -50.42
N GLU A 93 -28.46 -37.07 -50.87
CA GLU A 93 -29.91 -37.23 -51.09
C GLU A 93 -30.18 -38.41 -52.06
N PRO A 94 -31.44 -38.80 -52.39
CA PRO A 94 -32.77 -38.50 -51.81
C PRO A 94 -33.63 -39.79 -51.65
N ARG A 95 -34.75 -39.75 -50.90
CA ARG A 95 -35.96 -40.52 -51.28
C ARG A 95 -37.23 -40.16 -50.49
N ASP A 96 -38.24 -39.78 -51.25
CA ASP A 96 -39.69 -39.77 -50.98
C ASP A 96 -40.27 -41.10 -50.44
N GLN A 97 -41.47 -40.97 -49.86
CA GLN A 97 -42.54 -41.96 -49.55
C GLN A 97 -42.36 -42.76 -48.24
N ASP A 98 -43.36 -42.85 -47.34
CA ASP A 98 -44.81 -43.03 -47.53
C ASP A 98 -45.66 -42.16 -46.57
#